data_AF-A0A835G3Y9-F1
#
_entry.id   AF-A0A835G3Y9-F1
#
_cell.length_a   1.000
_cell.length_b   1.000
_cell.length_c   1.000
_cell.angle_alpha   90.00
_cell.angle_beta   90.00
_cell.angle_gamma   90.00
#
_symmetry.space_group_name_H-M   'P 1'
#
loop_
_entity.id
_entity.type
_entity.pdbx_description
1 polymer ?
#
loop_
_entity_poly.entity_id
_entity_poly.type
_entity_poly.pdbx_seq_one_letter_code
_entity_poly.pdbx_strand_id
1 'polypeptide(L)'
;MNLGYEVPELNEILAEQAKLLWHTPNLYKNHLQEEVAEKLANGKEYISYFCNSGAEANEAAIKLARKATGKTKIITFTNSFHGRTYGAMSATAQTSIQEGFQPLVPDFVYLPYNDLASIEQALDKQTAAVMLELIQGEGGVIPADEKWIQKIVERCKETETLLIIDEIQTGIGRTGTLYAYETYQIEPDIFTLAKGLGNGIPVGAMLGKKSLAKVFNPGSHGSTFGGNKLAMSIANQVVEQINQPIFLQGVQKKRIIQLGGQAIVLDSKSTQMGRGEPIEDTANVMSGYVDGIMIRTFSDQMVEELAKEASIPVINGLTDDHHPCQILADFQTIYEIKGKLAGLKLAYIGDGNNMAHSFLIGGSLVGMDVTIAAPEGYEPKAEFIIIAQKNAEKSGSKIDILNDPVKAAKDADILVTDVWASMGAEAEQKEREERFKNFQINNRLAVQAKKDFLFLHCLPAHRGEEVSADIIDGNHSAIYQEAENRLHAQKALMIKVMGNL
;
A
#
# COMPACT_ATOMS: atom_id res chain seq x y z
N MET A 1 1.50 8.82 -0.21
CA MET A 1 2.76 8.31 0.39
C MET A 1 3.89 9.30 0.11
N ASN A 2 4.70 9.58 1.11
CA ASN A 2 5.94 10.38 1.02
C ASN A 2 7.06 9.50 1.62
N LEU A 3 8.33 9.90 1.56
CA LEU A 3 9.40 9.16 2.25
C LEU A 3 9.26 9.17 3.79
N GLY A 4 8.27 9.91 4.30
CA GLY A 4 7.99 10.09 5.72
C GLY A 4 8.39 11.49 6.17
N TYR A 5 8.24 11.74 7.47
CA TYR A 5 8.69 12.94 8.14
C TYR A 5 10.10 12.73 8.69
N GLU A 6 10.87 13.81 8.79
CA GLU A 6 12.21 13.81 9.43
C GLU A 6 13.19 12.77 8.89
N VAL A 7 13.18 12.52 7.58
CA VAL A 7 14.14 11.60 6.94
C VAL A 7 15.56 12.15 7.15
N PRO A 8 16.43 11.51 7.96
CA PRO A 8 17.70 12.12 8.39
C PRO A 8 18.61 12.51 7.22
N GLU A 9 18.65 11.66 6.20
CA GLU A 9 19.41 11.89 4.97
C GLU A 9 18.93 13.14 4.20
N LEU A 10 17.62 13.35 4.09
CA LEU A 10 17.08 14.54 3.42
C LEU A 10 17.38 15.81 4.23
N ASN A 11 17.33 15.73 5.57
CA ASN A 11 17.69 16.85 6.43
C ASN A 11 19.17 17.22 6.28
N GLU A 12 20.05 16.24 6.16
CA GLU A 12 21.47 16.45 5.93
C GLU A 12 21.72 17.09 4.55
N ILE A 13 21.10 16.57 3.49
CA ILE A 13 21.19 17.14 2.13
C ILE A 13 20.72 18.59 2.12
N LEU A 14 19.60 18.89 2.80
CA LEU A 14 19.09 20.25 2.90
C LEU A 14 20.08 21.16 3.64
N ALA A 15 20.63 20.70 4.77
CA ALA A 15 21.57 21.45 5.58
C ALA A 15 22.90 21.72 4.84
N GLU A 16 23.40 20.75 4.08
CA GLU A 16 24.59 20.93 3.25
C GLU A 16 24.34 21.88 2.09
N GLN A 17 23.23 21.74 1.38
CA GLN A 17 22.87 22.69 0.32
C GLN A 17 22.66 24.10 0.89
N ALA A 18 22.16 24.21 2.14
CA ALA A 18 22.03 25.46 2.88
C ALA A 18 23.39 26.09 3.28
N LYS A 19 24.53 25.40 3.15
CA LYS A 19 25.85 26.04 3.32
C LYS A 19 26.40 26.62 2.00
N LEU A 20 25.75 26.30 0.88
CA LEU A 20 26.14 26.72 -0.46
C LEU A 20 25.22 27.82 -1.00
N LEU A 21 25.03 27.88 -2.33
CA LEU A 21 24.11 28.80 -2.98
C LEU A 21 22.69 28.20 -3.02
N TRP A 22 21.69 28.91 -2.52
CA TRP A 22 20.33 28.37 -2.39
C TRP A 22 19.44 28.74 -3.57
N HIS A 23 19.70 29.88 -4.19
CA HIS A 23 18.92 30.40 -5.29
C HIS A 23 19.84 31.01 -6.36
N THR A 24 19.46 30.78 -7.61
CA THR A 24 20.05 31.41 -8.80
C THR A 24 18.90 31.88 -9.68
N PRO A 25 18.98 33.07 -10.28
CA PRO A 25 18.02 33.46 -11.30
C PRO A 25 18.16 32.57 -12.53
N ASN A 26 17.12 32.48 -13.35
CA ASN A 26 17.04 31.64 -14.55
C ASN A 26 18.01 32.06 -15.69
N LEU A 27 18.92 33.00 -15.42
CA LEU A 27 19.99 33.43 -16.32
C LEU A 27 21.23 32.52 -16.25
N TYR A 28 21.36 31.73 -15.19
CA TYR A 28 22.49 30.84 -14.97
C TYR A 28 22.07 29.38 -15.07
N LYS A 29 22.99 28.52 -15.52
CA LYS A 29 22.78 27.08 -15.52
C LYS A 29 22.65 26.54 -14.10
N ASN A 30 21.75 25.57 -13.93
CA ASN A 30 21.56 24.88 -12.67
C ASN A 30 21.57 23.37 -12.90
N HIS A 31 22.74 22.74 -12.71
CA HIS A 31 22.91 21.30 -12.92
C HIS A 31 21.94 20.43 -12.09
N LEU A 32 21.60 20.83 -10.85
CA LEU A 32 20.60 20.11 -10.05
C LEU A 32 19.22 20.11 -10.74
N GLN A 33 18.85 21.20 -11.41
CA GLN A 33 17.60 21.27 -12.14
C GLN A 33 17.62 20.38 -13.40
N GLU A 34 18.77 20.30 -14.07
CA GLU A 34 19.00 19.41 -15.22
C GLU A 34 18.91 17.94 -14.80
N GLU A 35 19.57 17.55 -13.71
CA GLU A 35 19.52 16.18 -13.15
C GLU A 35 18.10 15.77 -12.74
N VAL A 36 17.39 16.63 -12.00
CA VAL A 36 16.01 16.35 -11.60
C VAL A 36 15.11 16.24 -12.83
N ALA A 37 15.29 17.11 -13.84
CA ALA A 37 14.52 17.03 -15.07
C ALA A 37 14.75 15.70 -15.80
N GLU A 38 15.99 15.24 -15.89
CA GLU A 38 16.35 13.96 -16.52
C GLU A 38 15.73 12.76 -15.78
N LYS A 39 15.84 12.73 -14.44
CA LYS A 39 15.22 11.67 -13.62
C LYS A 39 13.71 11.64 -13.74
N LEU A 40 13.06 12.82 -13.76
CA LEU A 40 11.60 12.90 -13.94
C LEU A 40 11.18 12.49 -15.37
N ALA A 41 11.98 12.81 -16.38
CA ALA A 41 11.72 12.34 -17.74
C ALA A 41 11.82 10.81 -17.86
N ASN A 42 12.62 10.16 -17.01
CA ASN A 42 12.72 8.70 -16.87
C ASN A 42 12.90 7.98 -18.22
N GLY A 43 13.82 8.50 -19.04
CA GLY A 43 14.12 7.97 -20.38
C GLY A 43 13.11 8.32 -21.48
N LYS A 44 12.07 9.09 -21.19
CA LYS A 44 11.08 9.59 -22.16
C LYS A 44 11.44 11.02 -22.63
N GLU A 45 10.92 11.44 -23.77
CA GLU A 45 11.19 12.76 -24.37
C GLU A 45 10.31 13.88 -23.77
N TYR A 46 10.43 14.12 -22.46
CA TYR A 46 9.79 15.24 -21.75
C TYR A 46 10.79 16.35 -21.42
N ILE A 47 10.29 17.58 -21.35
CA ILE A 47 11.02 18.73 -20.79
C ILE A 47 10.24 19.26 -19.58
N SER A 48 10.98 19.59 -18.53
CA SER A 48 10.44 20.06 -17.25
C SER A 48 10.47 21.59 -17.13
N TYR A 49 9.40 22.15 -16.59
CA TYR A 49 9.34 23.50 -16.04
C TYR A 49 9.11 23.38 -14.53
N PHE A 50 9.96 24.02 -13.71
CA PHE A 50 9.85 23.95 -12.25
C PHE A 50 9.25 25.22 -11.66
N CYS A 51 8.46 25.05 -10.60
CA CYS A 51 7.77 26.10 -9.85
C CYS A 51 7.71 25.76 -8.35
N ASN A 52 6.99 26.53 -7.54
CA ASN A 52 7.00 26.34 -6.08
C ASN A 52 5.81 25.52 -5.57
N SER A 53 4.82 25.28 -6.41
CA SER A 53 3.57 24.64 -6.02
C SER A 53 2.91 23.89 -7.17
N GLY A 54 1.97 23.01 -6.82
CA GLY A 54 1.14 22.31 -7.79
C GLY A 54 0.21 23.24 -8.56
N ALA A 55 -0.34 24.28 -7.91
CA ALA A 55 -1.18 25.26 -8.59
C ALA A 55 -0.39 26.00 -9.70
N GLU A 56 0.85 26.42 -9.44
CA GLU A 56 1.72 26.99 -10.47
C GLU A 56 2.03 25.99 -11.61
N ALA A 57 2.21 24.71 -11.31
CA ALA A 57 2.43 23.69 -12.33
C ALA A 57 1.21 23.54 -13.25
N ASN A 58 0.01 23.56 -12.67
CA ASN A 58 -1.24 23.52 -13.42
C ASN A 58 -1.49 24.81 -14.22
N GLU A 59 -1.14 25.98 -13.69
CA GLU A 59 -1.14 27.24 -14.48
C GLU A 59 -0.22 27.15 -15.70
N ALA A 60 0.97 26.56 -15.54
CA ALA A 60 1.90 26.34 -16.64
C ALA A 60 1.30 25.39 -17.69
N ALA A 61 0.67 24.28 -17.25
CA ALA A 61 0.08 23.27 -18.12
C ALA A 61 -1.09 23.85 -18.95
N ILE A 62 -2.00 24.59 -18.30
CA ILE A 62 -3.11 25.28 -18.94
C ILE A 62 -2.60 26.26 -20.02
N LYS A 63 -1.57 27.05 -19.69
CA LYS A 63 -0.98 28.01 -20.62
C LYS A 63 -0.26 27.32 -21.77
N LEU A 64 0.50 26.26 -21.50
CA LEU A 64 1.18 25.46 -22.52
C LEU A 64 0.16 24.90 -23.51
N ALA A 65 -0.92 24.30 -23.03
CA ALA A 65 -1.92 23.68 -23.88
C ALA A 65 -2.61 24.70 -24.81
N ARG A 66 -3.06 25.83 -24.26
CA ARG A 66 -3.67 26.91 -25.07
C ARG A 66 -2.68 27.48 -26.08
N LYS A 67 -1.43 27.70 -25.68
CA LYS A 67 -0.39 28.26 -26.56
C LYS A 67 0.04 27.29 -27.65
N ALA A 68 0.12 26.00 -27.37
CA ALA A 68 0.51 24.97 -28.34
C ALA A 68 -0.57 24.72 -29.39
N THR A 69 -1.83 24.75 -28.99
CA THR A 69 -2.97 24.43 -29.87
C THR A 69 -3.59 25.66 -30.53
N GLY A 70 -3.42 26.85 -29.95
CA GLY A 70 -4.14 28.06 -30.35
C GLY A 70 -5.63 28.05 -29.95
N LYS A 71 -6.07 27.03 -29.20
CA LYS A 71 -7.45 26.80 -28.77
C LYS A 71 -7.61 27.22 -27.31
N THR A 72 -8.81 27.62 -26.88
CA THR A 72 -9.06 28.07 -25.49
C THR A 72 -9.84 27.07 -24.64
N LYS A 73 -10.72 26.26 -25.25
CA LYS A 73 -11.57 25.29 -24.58
C LYS A 73 -10.76 24.20 -23.87
N ILE A 74 -10.94 24.03 -22.57
CA ILE A 74 -10.35 22.93 -21.79
C ILE A 74 -11.47 22.15 -21.12
N ILE A 75 -11.45 20.84 -21.24
CA ILE A 75 -12.39 19.94 -20.58
C ILE A 75 -11.77 19.47 -19.27
N THR A 76 -12.51 19.62 -18.16
CA THR A 76 -12.22 19.02 -16.86
C THR A 76 -13.47 18.33 -16.32
N PHE A 77 -13.39 17.74 -15.13
CA PHE A 77 -14.43 16.84 -14.64
C PHE A 77 -14.95 17.22 -13.26
N THR A 78 -16.25 17.01 -13.03
CA THR A 78 -16.90 17.23 -11.72
C THR A 78 -16.11 16.58 -10.60
N ASN A 79 -16.03 17.25 -9.45
CA ASN A 79 -15.25 16.86 -8.26
C ASN A 79 -13.73 17.00 -8.38
N SER A 80 -13.19 17.43 -9.54
CA SER A 80 -11.74 17.63 -9.68
C SER A 80 -11.19 18.70 -8.74
N PHE A 81 -9.90 18.61 -8.40
CA PHE A 81 -9.17 19.66 -7.72
C PHE A 81 -7.79 19.89 -8.35
N HIS A 82 -7.64 21.03 -9.03
CA HIS A 82 -6.40 21.41 -9.72
C HIS A 82 -5.70 22.60 -9.06
N GLY A 83 -6.33 23.26 -8.08
CA GLY A 83 -5.71 24.31 -7.28
C GLY A 83 -6.59 25.55 -7.13
N ARG A 84 -6.01 26.61 -6.56
CA ARG A 84 -6.74 27.83 -6.15
C ARG A 84 -6.20 29.13 -6.76
N THR A 85 -5.26 29.05 -7.70
CA THR A 85 -4.93 30.21 -8.56
C THR A 85 -6.01 30.36 -9.63
N TYR A 86 -6.23 31.54 -10.21
CA TYR A 86 -7.39 31.78 -11.10
C TYR A 86 -7.54 30.76 -12.24
N GLY A 87 -6.47 30.35 -12.92
CA GLY A 87 -6.54 29.32 -13.98
C GLY A 87 -6.81 27.93 -13.41
N ALA A 88 -6.06 27.52 -12.40
CA ALA A 88 -6.22 26.21 -11.74
C ALA A 88 -7.58 26.05 -11.03
N MET A 89 -8.10 27.14 -10.44
CA MET A 89 -9.43 27.22 -9.84
C MET A 89 -10.51 27.11 -10.91
N SER A 90 -10.31 27.71 -12.07
CA SER A 90 -11.22 27.57 -13.21
C SER A 90 -11.20 26.14 -13.77
N ALA A 91 -10.10 25.41 -13.64
CA ALA A 91 -10.05 23.98 -13.97
C ALA A 91 -10.74 23.10 -12.90
N THR A 92 -10.75 23.54 -11.64
CA THR A 92 -11.30 22.83 -10.47
C THR A 92 -12.83 22.87 -10.51
N ALA A 93 -13.48 21.75 -10.82
CA ALA A 93 -14.93 21.69 -11.01
C ALA A 93 -15.70 21.50 -9.70
N GLN A 94 -15.47 22.39 -8.74
CA GLN A 94 -16.13 22.42 -7.44
C GLN A 94 -16.67 23.81 -7.14
N THR A 95 -17.99 23.96 -7.07
CA THR A 95 -18.66 25.26 -6.86
C THR A 95 -18.17 25.95 -5.58
N SER A 96 -17.98 25.19 -4.50
CA SER A 96 -17.51 25.70 -3.20
C SER A 96 -16.10 26.32 -3.24
N ILE A 97 -15.27 25.93 -4.21
CA ILE A 97 -13.92 26.49 -4.39
C ILE A 97 -13.97 27.76 -5.26
N GLN A 98 -14.97 27.87 -6.12
CA GLN A 98 -15.12 28.95 -7.09
C GLN A 98 -15.94 30.13 -6.57
N GLU A 99 -16.89 29.89 -5.67
CA GLU A 99 -17.83 30.90 -5.17
C GLU A 99 -17.11 32.12 -4.58
N GLY A 100 -17.48 33.31 -5.05
CA GLY A 100 -16.92 34.59 -4.61
C GLY A 100 -15.72 35.09 -5.41
N PHE A 101 -15.21 34.32 -6.38
CA PHE A 101 -14.05 34.67 -7.21
C PHE A 101 -14.38 34.96 -8.68
N GLN A 102 -15.67 35.10 -9.03
CA GLN A 102 -16.11 35.36 -10.40
C GLN A 102 -15.77 36.80 -10.87
N PRO A 103 -15.53 37.01 -12.19
CA PRO A 103 -15.50 36.01 -13.26
C PRO A 103 -14.20 35.18 -13.25
N LEU A 104 -14.35 33.89 -13.55
CA LEU A 104 -13.24 32.94 -13.69
C LEU A 104 -12.60 33.01 -15.09
N VAL A 105 -11.48 32.31 -15.28
CA VAL A 105 -10.87 32.16 -16.60
C VAL A 105 -11.88 31.45 -17.52
N PRO A 106 -12.21 32.02 -18.69
CA PRO A 106 -13.26 31.47 -19.56
C PRO A 106 -12.85 30.15 -20.22
N ASP A 107 -13.83 29.51 -20.87
CA ASP A 107 -13.69 28.33 -21.73
C ASP A 107 -13.28 27.03 -21.02
N PHE A 108 -13.63 26.88 -19.74
CA PHE A 108 -13.63 25.58 -19.08
C PHE A 108 -15.00 24.91 -19.24
N VAL A 109 -14.99 23.63 -19.61
CA VAL A 109 -16.19 22.78 -19.72
C VAL A 109 -16.06 21.64 -18.73
N TYR A 110 -17.03 21.53 -17.82
CA TYR A 110 -17.05 20.51 -16.78
C TYR A 110 -17.96 19.36 -17.19
N LEU A 111 -17.42 18.14 -17.26
CA LEU A 111 -18.16 16.93 -17.58
C LEU A 111 -18.24 15.99 -16.35
N PRO A 112 -19.22 15.09 -16.28
CA PRO A 112 -19.23 14.05 -15.25
C PRO A 112 -17.99 13.15 -15.37
N TYR A 113 -17.35 12.84 -14.24
CA TYR A 113 -16.20 11.92 -14.20
C TYR A 113 -16.65 10.48 -14.49
N ASN A 114 -15.84 9.69 -15.22
CA ASN A 114 -16.18 8.33 -15.67
C ASN A 114 -17.43 8.20 -16.57
N ASP A 115 -17.91 9.30 -17.18
CA ASP A 115 -19.00 9.26 -18.14
C ASP A 115 -18.48 9.31 -19.59
N LEU A 116 -18.73 8.24 -20.34
CA LEU A 116 -18.26 8.11 -21.72
C LEU A 116 -19.03 9.01 -22.70
N ALA A 117 -20.35 9.12 -22.52
CA ALA A 117 -21.23 9.80 -23.45
C ALA A 117 -20.95 11.31 -23.52
N SER A 118 -20.68 11.95 -22.37
CA SER A 118 -20.34 13.37 -22.29
C SER A 118 -19.02 13.68 -23.01
N ILE A 119 -18.03 12.78 -22.93
CA ILE A 119 -16.76 12.94 -23.65
C ILE A 119 -16.97 12.85 -25.16
N GLU A 120 -17.75 11.89 -25.64
CA GLU A 120 -18.03 11.76 -27.07
C GLU A 120 -18.76 12.99 -27.63
N GLN A 121 -19.64 13.60 -26.82
CA GLN A 121 -20.39 14.79 -27.22
C GLN A 121 -19.57 16.08 -27.16
N ALA A 122 -18.75 16.26 -26.12
CA ALA A 122 -18.11 17.54 -25.84
C ALA A 122 -16.70 17.66 -26.43
N LEU A 123 -15.98 16.57 -26.63
CA LEU A 123 -14.59 16.59 -27.11
C LEU A 123 -14.55 16.76 -28.64
N ASP A 124 -14.07 17.92 -29.07
CA ASP A 124 -14.09 18.38 -30.45
C ASP A 124 -12.76 19.03 -30.88
N LYS A 125 -12.67 19.43 -32.15
CA LYS A 125 -11.48 20.09 -32.72
C LYS A 125 -11.20 21.49 -32.16
N GLN A 126 -12.13 22.09 -31.42
CA GLN A 126 -11.93 23.38 -30.74
C GLN A 126 -11.36 23.20 -29.33
N THR A 127 -11.21 21.95 -28.87
CA THR A 127 -10.69 21.63 -27.54
C THR A 127 -9.16 21.69 -27.54
N ALA A 128 -8.59 22.50 -26.65
CA ALA A 128 -7.16 22.63 -26.44
C ALA A 128 -6.61 21.42 -25.67
N ALA A 129 -7.29 21.05 -24.59
CA ALA A 129 -6.89 19.94 -23.75
C ALA A 129 -8.06 19.29 -23.02
N VAL A 130 -7.87 18.01 -22.67
CA VAL A 130 -8.58 17.35 -21.59
C VAL A 130 -7.61 17.29 -20.41
N MET A 131 -8.01 17.84 -19.26
CA MET A 131 -7.21 17.88 -18.04
C MET A 131 -7.93 17.13 -16.92
N LEU A 132 -7.22 16.18 -16.29
CA LEU A 132 -7.79 15.36 -15.22
C LEU A 132 -6.75 14.81 -14.25
N GLU A 133 -7.18 14.53 -13.04
CA GLU A 133 -6.53 13.57 -12.14
C GLU A 133 -6.93 12.16 -12.60
N LEU A 134 -6.05 11.16 -12.53
CA LEU A 134 -6.44 9.75 -12.76
C LEU A 134 -7.11 9.12 -11.54
N ILE A 135 -6.83 9.68 -10.36
CA ILE A 135 -7.53 9.40 -9.11
C ILE A 135 -7.83 10.76 -8.49
N GLN A 136 -9.10 11.16 -8.45
CA GLN A 136 -9.51 12.44 -7.86
C GLN A 136 -9.31 12.36 -6.34
N GLY A 137 -8.27 13.03 -5.81
CA GLY A 137 -7.95 12.94 -4.39
C GLY A 137 -8.95 13.70 -3.52
N GLU A 138 -9.07 15.01 -3.74
CA GLU A 138 -9.96 15.88 -2.95
C GLU A 138 -11.44 15.67 -3.32
N GLY A 139 -11.71 15.03 -4.47
CA GLY A 139 -13.05 14.66 -4.91
C GLY A 139 -13.63 13.41 -4.24
N GLY A 140 -12.88 12.76 -3.35
CA GLY A 140 -13.31 11.55 -2.63
C GLY A 140 -12.54 10.27 -3.00
N VAL A 141 -11.28 10.38 -3.44
CA VAL A 141 -10.43 9.25 -3.85
C VAL A 141 -11.10 8.39 -4.94
N ILE A 142 -11.52 9.04 -6.03
CA ILE A 142 -12.30 8.39 -7.10
C ILE A 142 -11.35 8.00 -8.26
N PRO A 143 -11.09 6.70 -8.49
CA PRO A 143 -10.26 6.26 -9.62
C PRO A 143 -11.00 6.40 -10.96
N ALA A 144 -10.26 6.66 -12.02
CA ALA A 144 -10.77 6.63 -13.38
C ALA A 144 -11.08 5.19 -13.83
N ASP A 145 -12.12 5.00 -14.63
CA ASP A 145 -12.34 3.75 -15.35
C ASP A 145 -11.32 3.60 -16.49
N GLU A 146 -10.71 2.43 -16.60
CA GLU A 146 -9.65 2.19 -17.59
C GLU A 146 -10.15 2.33 -19.03
N LYS A 147 -11.34 1.81 -19.35
CA LYS A 147 -11.92 1.91 -20.71
C LYS A 147 -12.25 3.36 -21.04
N TRP A 148 -12.73 4.10 -20.06
CA TRP A 148 -13.02 5.52 -20.20
C TRP A 148 -11.75 6.33 -20.52
N ILE A 149 -10.65 6.08 -19.79
CA ILE A 149 -9.34 6.71 -20.08
C ILE A 149 -8.85 6.36 -21.47
N GLN A 150 -8.91 5.08 -21.86
CA GLN A 150 -8.50 4.66 -23.21
C GLN A 150 -9.30 5.38 -24.30
N LYS A 151 -10.61 5.58 -24.09
CA LYS A 151 -11.45 6.34 -25.03
C LYS A 151 -11.06 7.82 -25.08
N ILE A 152 -10.77 8.45 -23.95
CA ILE A 152 -10.28 9.84 -23.92
C ILE A 152 -9.00 9.96 -24.75
N VAL A 153 -8.05 9.03 -24.57
CA VAL A 153 -6.78 9.04 -25.32
C VAL A 153 -7.01 8.89 -26.82
N GLU A 154 -7.89 7.97 -27.24
CA GLU A 154 -8.28 7.81 -28.64
C GLU A 154 -8.87 9.11 -29.21
N ARG A 155 -9.85 9.69 -28.51
CA ARG A 155 -10.52 10.92 -28.95
C ARG A 155 -9.59 12.12 -29.00
N CYS A 156 -8.69 12.27 -28.02
CA CYS A 156 -7.67 13.32 -28.02
C CYS A 156 -6.79 13.26 -29.28
N LYS A 157 -6.40 12.05 -29.72
CA LYS A 157 -5.64 11.86 -30.95
C LYS A 157 -6.45 12.28 -32.19
N GLU A 158 -7.72 11.89 -32.26
CA GLU A 158 -8.60 12.20 -33.41
C GLU A 158 -8.90 13.70 -33.59
N THR A 159 -8.94 14.45 -32.48
CA THR A 159 -9.28 15.88 -32.50
C THR A 159 -8.07 16.82 -32.36
N GLU A 160 -6.87 16.27 -32.30
CA GLU A 160 -5.63 17.00 -32.03
C GLU A 160 -5.76 17.84 -30.73
N THR A 161 -6.27 17.19 -29.68
CA THR A 161 -6.44 17.72 -28.33
C THR A 161 -5.35 17.16 -27.44
N LEU A 162 -4.76 17.99 -26.60
CA LEU A 162 -3.71 17.54 -25.68
C LEU A 162 -4.29 16.85 -24.45
N LEU A 163 -3.61 15.80 -23.98
CA LEU A 163 -3.93 15.15 -22.72
C LEU A 163 -3.06 15.70 -21.59
N ILE A 164 -3.69 16.29 -20.57
CA ILE A 164 -3.02 16.78 -19.35
C ILE A 164 -3.42 15.88 -18.18
N ILE A 165 -2.42 15.27 -17.54
CA ILE A 165 -2.65 14.46 -16.33
C ILE A 165 -2.08 15.18 -15.12
N ASP A 166 -2.98 15.55 -14.19
CA ASP A 166 -2.61 16.13 -12.91
C ASP A 166 -2.16 15.03 -11.93
N GLU A 167 -0.86 14.95 -11.71
CA GLU A 167 -0.20 13.96 -10.84
C GLU A 167 0.35 14.61 -9.57
N ILE A 168 -0.13 15.80 -9.21
CA ILE A 168 0.28 16.48 -7.98
C ILE A 168 0.03 15.59 -6.75
N GLN A 169 -1.06 14.82 -6.75
CA GLN A 169 -1.43 13.94 -5.65
C GLN A 169 -0.95 12.50 -5.86
N THR A 170 -0.97 12.00 -7.09
CA THR A 170 -0.80 10.57 -7.39
C THR A 170 0.59 10.23 -7.89
N GLY A 171 1.35 11.20 -8.38
CA GLY A 171 2.69 10.99 -8.90
C GLY A 171 3.72 10.73 -7.81
N ILE A 172 4.96 10.50 -8.25
CA ILE A 172 6.11 10.26 -7.37
C ILE A 172 5.87 9.01 -6.50
N GLY A 173 5.57 7.89 -7.15
CA GLY A 173 5.54 6.56 -6.51
C GLY A 173 4.29 6.24 -5.69
N ARG A 174 3.33 7.16 -5.56
CA ARG A 174 2.22 7.02 -4.58
C ARG A 174 1.21 5.94 -4.92
N THR A 175 1.08 5.60 -6.20
CA THR A 175 0.17 4.57 -6.71
C THR A 175 0.88 3.25 -7.00
N GLY A 176 2.18 3.14 -6.68
CA GLY A 176 2.97 1.93 -6.91
C GLY A 176 3.69 1.87 -8.26
N THR A 177 3.46 2.83 -9.15
CA THR A 177 4.31 3.19 -10.30
C THR A 177 4.91 4.56 -10.05
N LEU A 178 5.93 4.97 -10.84
CA LEU A 178 6.52 6.31 -10.65
C LEU A 178 5.45 7.39 -10.90
N TYR A 179 4.61 7.18 -11.91
CA TYR A 179 3.45 8.01 -12.23
C TYR A 179 2.21 7.14 -12.39
N ALA A 180 1.05 7.58 -11.90
CA ALA A 180 -0.18 6.80 -11.96
C ALA A 180 -0.62 6.49 -13.40
N TYR A 181 -0.33 7.36 -14.36
CA TYR A 181 -0.66 7.15 -15.77
C TYR A 181 -0.05 5.87 -16.36
N GLU A 182 1.05 5.37 -15.77
CA GLU A 182 1.71 4.14 -16.21
C GLU A 182 0.84 2.91 -15.96
N THR A 183 0.07 2.91 -14.86
CA THR A 183 -0.91 1.85 -14.54
C THR A 183 -2.05 1.79 -15.56
N TYR A 184 -2.41 2.93 -16.14
CA TYR A 184 -3.43 3.02 -17.19
C TYR A 184 -2.88 2.77 -18.60
N GLN A 185 -1.57 2.49 -18.73
CA GLN A 185 -0.91 2.21 -20.01
C GLN A 185 -1.09 3.35 -21.04
N ILE A 186 -1.07 4.60 -20.57
CA ILE A 186 -1.14 5.79 -21.42
C ILE A 186 0.13 6.63 -21.30
N GLU A 187 0.31 7.58 -22.22
CA GLU A 187 1.40 8.56 -22.16
C GLU A 187 0.85 9.97 -22.43
N PRO A 188 0.73 10.82 -21.40
CA PRO A 188 0.12 12.14 -21.54
C PRO A 188 0.99 13.12 -22.31
N ASP A 189 0.41 14.15 -22.91
CA ASP A 189 1.20 15.20 -23.56
C ASP A 189 1.86 16.13 -22.55
N ILE A 190 1.16 16.35 -21.43
CA ILE A 190 1.61 17.18 -20.31
C ILE A 190 1.22 16.47 -19.01
N PHE A 191 2.07 16.46 -18.00
CA PHE A 191 1.69 16.07 -16.65
C PHE A 191 2.32 16.99 -15.60
N THR A 192 1.68 17.09 -14.44
CA THR A 192 2.10 18.01 -13.37
C THR A 192 2.39 17.26 -12.08
N LEU A 193 3.38 17.73 -11.33
CA LEU A 193 3.89 17.12 -10.11
C LEU A 193 4.08 18.20 -9.04
N ALA A 194 3.84 17.86 -7.79
CA ALA A 194 4.25 18.65 -6.62
C ALA A 194 4.26 17.71 -5.41
N LYS A 195 3.70 18.11 -4.25
CA LYS A 195 3.54 17.33 -3.01
C LYS A 195 4.66 16.30 -2.76
N GLY A 196 4.53 15.09 -3.33
CA GLY A 196 5.52 14.01 -3.18
C GLY A 196 6.92 14.38 -3.64
N LEU A 197 7.03 15.17 -4.70
CA LEU A 197 8.31 15.59 -5.31
C LEU A 197 9.25 16.27 -4.31
N GLY A 198 8.72 17.13 -3.44
CA GLY A 198 9.53 17.89 -2.49
C GLY A 198 9.65 17.27 -1.12
N ASN A 199 8.92 16.18 -0.85
CA ASN A 199 8.83 15.56 0.48
C ASN A 199 8.66 16.58 1.64
N GLY A 200 7.85 17.63 1.43
CA GLY A 200 7.62 18.71 2.41
C GLY A 200 8.28 20.05 2.07
N ILE A 201 9.23 20.09 1.12
CA ILE A 201 9.80 21.33 0.58
C ILE A 201 8.94 21.85 -0.58
N PRO A 202 8.65 23.18 -0.65
CA PRO A 202 7.89 23.76 -1.76
C PRO A 202 8.56 23.54 -3.11
N VAL A 203 7.94 22.70 -3.94
CA VAL A 203 8.34 22.45 -5.33
C VAL A 203 7.16 21.90 -6.12
N GLY A 204 7.04 22.36 -7.35
CA GLY A 204 6.19 21.78 -8.38
C GLY A 204 6.94 21.66 -9.70
N ALA A 205 6.45 20.82 -10.59
CA ALA A 205 6.95 20.67 -11.93
C ALA A 205 5.81 20.44 -12.92
N MET A 206 5.92 21.00 -14.11
CA MET A 206 5.15 20.61 -15.28
C MET A 206 6.11 19.94 -16.26
N LEU A 207 5.80 18.72 -16.68
CA LEU A 207 6.51 18.02 -17.74
C LEU A 207 5.65 18.03 -18.99
N GLY A 208 6.21 18.47 -20.12
CA GLY A 208 5.54 18.46 -21.42
C GLY A 208 6.41 17.76 -22.45
N LYS A 209 5.79 17.04 -23.40
CA LYS A 209 6.53 16.39 -24.50
C LYS A 209 7.43 17.41 -25.20
N LYS A 210 8.65 17.01 -25.56
CA LYS A 210 9.67 17.86 -26.18
C LYS A 210 9.19 18.60 -27.43
N SER A 211 8.26 18.01 -28.19
CA SER A 211 7.63 18.63 -29.36
C SER A 211 6.85 19.92 -29.04
N LEU A 212 6.40 20.10 -27.79
CA LEU A 212 5.69 21.27 -27.28
C LEU A 212 6.64 22.39 -26.85
N ALA A 213 7.93 22.10 -26.63
CA ALA A 213 8.89 23.09 -26.12
C ALA A 213 9.05 24.32 -27.03
N LYS A 214 8.92 24.12 -28.35
CA LYS A 214 9.04 25.18 -29.37
C LYS A 214 8.10 26.37 -29.17
N VAL A 215 6.95 26.17 -28.51
CA VAL A 215 5.97 27.22 -28.25
C VAL A 215 6.10 27.85 -26.85
N PHE A 216 6.87 27.24 -25.95
CA PHE A 216 6.97 27.63 -24.53
C PHE A 216 8.35 28.15 -24.16
N ASN A 217 8.81 29.12 -24.94
CA ASN A 217 10.14 29.73 -24.83
C ASN A 217 10.30 30.58 -23.56
N PRO A 218 11.53 30.92 -23.14
CA PRO A 218 11.80 31.82 -22.02
C PRO A 218 10.93 33.09 -22.07
N GLY A 219 10.31 33.43 -20.94
CA GLY A 219 9.36 34.55 -20.83
C GLY A 219 7.89 34.19 -21.11
N SER A 220 7.59 32.98 -21.60
CA SER A 220 6.19 32.52 -21.78
C SER A 220 5.44 32.33 -20.46
N HIS A 221 6.16 31.86 -19.45
CA HIS A 221 5.68 31.65 -18.09
C HIS A 221 6.90 31.70 -17.16
N GLY A 222 6.68 31.99 -15.88
CA GLY A 222 7.77 32.18 -14.93
C GLY A 222 7.36 31.89 -13.51
N SER A 223 8.33 31.48 -12.71
CA SER A 223 8.21 31.25 -11.27
C SER A 223 9.46 31.82 -10.61
N THR A 224 9.26 32.69 -9.62
CA THR A 224 10.34 33.46 -8.99
C THR A 224 11.41 32.56 -8.37
N PHE A 225 11.00 31.51 -7.66
CA PHE A 225 11.90 30.56 -6.99
C PHE A 225 11.87 29.17 -7.64
N GLY A 226 11.29 29.05 -8.84
CA GLY A 226 11.21 27.79 -9.57
C GLY A 226 12.59 27.20 -9.83
N GLY A 227 12.79 25.95 -9.42
CA GLY A 227 14.07 25.26 -9.57
C GLY A 227 15.18 25.76 -8.65
N ASN A 228 14.86 26.41 -7.52
CA ASN A 228 15.87 26.76 -6.52
C ASN A 228 16.65 25.53 -6.04
N LYS A 229 17.90 25.73 -5.63
CA LYS A 229 18.84 24.63 -5.36
C LYS A 229 18.48 23.81 -4.13
N LEU A 230 17.81 24.41 -3.13
CA LEU A 230 17.30 23.69 -1.95
C LEU A 230 16.19 22.70 -2.33
N ALA A 231 15.23 23.14 -3.15
CA ALA A 231 14.17 22.27 -3.64
C ALA A 231 14.71 21.19 -4.58
N MET A 232 15.64 21.54 -5.47
CA MET A 232 16.20 20.59 -6.44
C MET A 232 17.10 19.55 -5.77
N SER A 233 17.87 19.88 -4.73
CA SER A 233 18.67 18.87 -4.01
C SER A 233 17.79 17.81 -3.36
N ILE A 234 16.67 18.22 -2.76
CA ILE A 234 15.70 17.31 -2.15
C ILE A 234 14.94 16.53 -3.22
N ALA A 235 14.42 17.18 -4.25
CA ALA A 235 13.72 16.50 -5.33
C ALA A 235 14.61 15.46 -6.02
N ASN A 236 15.91 15.75 -6.18
CA ASN A 236 16.87 14.82 -6.76
C ASN A 236 16.97 13.53 -5.95
N GLN A 237 17.07 13.64 -4.62
CA GLN A 237 17.15 12.49 -3.74
C GLN A 237 15.82 11.76 -3.61
N VAL A 238 14.71 12.48 -3.53
CA VAL A 238 13.36 11.90 -3.46
C VAL A 238 13.08 11.02 -4.67
N VAL A 239 13.35 11.54 -5.88
CA VAL A 239 13.13 10.77 -7.11
C VAL A 239 14.08 9.58 -7.20
N GLU A 240 15.34 9.74 -6.79
CA GLU A 240 16.32 8.65 -6.73
C GLU A 240 15.85 7.49 -5.86
N GLN A 241 15.37 7.77 -4.64
CA GLN A 241 14.94 6.75 -3.70
C GLN A 241 13.62 6.09 -4.10
N ILE A 242 12.67 6.90 -4.57
CA ILE A 242 11.33 6.41 -4.90
C ILE A 242 11.33 5.61 -6.19
N ASN A 243 12.12 6.00 -7.20
CA ASN A 243 12.18 5.30 -8.49
C ASN A 243 12.97 3.98 -8.44
N GLN A 244 13.25 3.45 -7.25
CA GLN A 244 13.84 2.13 -7.11
C GLN A 244 12.75 1.05 -7.24
N PRO A 245 12.96 -0.01 -8.05
CA PRO A 245 11.98 -1.07 -8.22
C PRO A 245 11.50 -1.68 -6.90
N ILE A 246 12.42 -1.86 -5.94
CA ILE A 246 12.07 -2.42 -4.63
C ILE A 246 11.14 -1.51 -3.82
N PHE A 247 11.29 -0.19 -3.93
CA PHE A 247 10.44 0.77 -3.26
C PHE A 247 9.04 0.77 -3.87
N LEU A 248 8.94 0.89 -5.20
CA LEU A 248 7.68 0.89 -5.93
C LEU A 248 6.90 -0.42 -5.73
N GLN A 249 7.58 -1.56 -5.79
CA GLN A 249 6.98 -2.86 -5.44
C GLN A 249 6.52 -2.91 -3.99
N GLY A 250 7.27 -2.31 -3.05
CA GLY A 250 6.86 -2.17 -1.65
C GLY A 250 5.59 -1.34 -1.49
N VAL A 251 5.42 -0.27 -2.28
CA VAL A 251 4.20 0.54 -2.31
C VAL A 251 3.04 -0.29 -2.86
N GLN A 252 3.23 -0.98 -3.99
CA GLN A 252 2.22 -1.88 -4.56
C GLN A 252 1.78 -2.94 -3.55
N LYS A 253 2.69 -3.43 -2.70
CA LYS A 253 2.41 -4.46 -1.68
C LYS A 253 1.67 -3.94 -0.44
N LYS A 254 1.56 -2.62 -0.20
CA LYS A 254 0.87 -2.05 0.97
C LYS A 254 -0.65 -1.95 0.73
N ARG A 255 -1.41 -2.69 1.56
CA ARG A 255 -2.57 -3.52 1.16
C ARG A 255 -3.95 -2.86 1.02
N ILE A 256 -4.22 -1.76 1.73
CA ILE A 256 -5.53 -1.09 1.67
C ILE A 256 -5.67 -0.16 0.45
N ILE A 257 -4.54 0.34 -0.07
CA ILE A 257 -4.50 1.21 -1.25
C ILE A 257 -4.93 0.44 -2.51
N GLN A 258 -4.61 -0.85 -2.60
CA GLN A 258 -5.10 -1.72 -3.67
C GLN A 258 -6.63 -1.87 -3.67
N LEU A 259 -7.28 -1.63 -2.53
CA LEU A 259 -8.75 -1.61 -2.40
C LEU A 259 -9.33 -0.19 -2.51
N GLY A 260 -8.51 0.83 -2.82
CA GLY A 260 -8.92 2.23 -2.86
C GLY A 260 -9.01 2.92 -1.49
N GLY A 261 -8.69 2.24 -0.39
CA GLY A 261 -8.73 2.80 0.96
C GLY A 261 -7.39 3.37 1.45
N GLN A 262 -7.42 4.08 2.57
CA GLN A 262 -6.23 4.65 3.24
C GLN A 262 -6.05 4.05 4.63
N ALA A 263 -4.82 3.68 4.98
CA ALA A 263 -4.48 3.23 6.33
C ALA A 263 -3.87 4.37 7.13
N ILE A 264 -4.35 4.55 8.36
CA ILE A 264 -3.71 5.37 9.37
C ILE A 264 -2.99 4.40 10.31
N VAL A 265 -1.66 4.50 10.38
CA VAL A 265 -0.85 3.66 11.28
C VAL A 265 -0.66 4.41 12.59
N LEU A 266 -1.11 3.80 13.68
CA LEU A 266 -1.01 4.36 15.03
C LEU A 266 -0.16 3.43 15.90
N ASP A 267 0.89 3.98 16.50
CA ASP A 267 1.73 3.25 17.46
C ASP A 267 1.29 3.55 18.90
N SER A 268 1.42 2.58 19.81
CA SER A 268 1.01 2.72 21.20
C SER A 268 1.77 3.83 21.94
N LYS A 269 3.02 4.15 21.56
CA LYS A 269 3.79 5.25 22.16
C LYS A 269 3.33 6.62 21.66
N SER A 270 2.67 6.66 20.50
CA SER A 270 2.19 7.87 19.84
C SER A 270 0.72 8.19 20.11
N THR A 271 -0.01 7.29 20.76
CA THR A 271 -1.45 7.40 21.03
C THR A 271 -1.75 7.60 22.52
N GLN A 272 -2.96 8.08 22.81
CA GLN A 272 -3.43 8.27 24.18
C GLN A 272 -3.69 6.93 24.91
N MET A 273 -3.88 5.82 24.18
CA MET A 273 -3.87 4.46 24.75
C MET A 273 -2.61 4.19 25.58
N GLY A 274 -1.43 4.58 25.11
CA GLY A 274 -0.18 4.44 25.87
C GLY A 274 -0.05 5.38 27.07
N ARG A 275 -0.96 6.36 27.21
CA ARG A 275 -1.01 7.35 28.29
C ARG A 275 -2.15 7.10 29.29
N GLY A 276 -2.87 5.98 29.14
CA GLY A 276 -3.89 5.53 30.08
C GLY A 276 -5.32 5.94 29.72
N GLU A 277 -5.59 6.35 28.48
CA GLU A 277 -6.98 6.51 28.01
C GLU A 277 -7.70 5.15 27.99
N PRO A 278 -8.93 5.06 28.51
CA PRO A 278 -9.72 3.83 28.45
C PRO A 278 -9.93 3.33 27.02
N ILE A 279 -9.92 2.01 26.83
CA ILE A 279 -10.12 1.40 25.51
C ILE A 279 -11.51 1.73 24.93
N GLU A 280 -12.51 1.89 25.80
CA GLU A 280 -13.88 2.30 25.44
C GLU A 280 -13.91 3.69 24.79
N ASP A 281 -13.19 4.67 25.34
CA ASP A 281 -13.12 6.02 24.79
C ASP A 281 -12.38 6.02 23.45
N THR A 282 -11.28 5.26 23.37
CA THR A 282 -10.56 5.06 22.10
C THR A 282 -11.46 4.43 21.04
N ALA A 283 -12.24 3.41 21.38
CA ALA A 283 -13.16 2.73 20.48
C ALA A 283 -14.20 3.71 19.90
N ASN A 284 -14.85 4.47 20.78
CA ASN A 284 -15.90 5.43 20.41
C ASN A 284 -15.34 6.56 19.53
N VAL A 285 -14.18 7.11 19.89
CA VAL A 285 -13.54 8.19 19.13
C VAL A 285 -13.10 7.69 17.75
N MET A 286 -12.43 6.54 17.67
CA MET A 286 -11.96 5.98 16.39
C MET A 286 -13.11 5.60 15.47
N SER A 287 -14.22 5.10 16.02
CA SER A 287 -15.42 4.77 15.25
C SER A 287 -16.04 5.98 14.55
N GLY A 288 -15.74 7.20 15.00
CA GLY A 288 -16.16 8.44 14.33
C GLY A 288 -15.22 8.90 13.21
N TYR A 289 -14.03 8.29 13.06
CA TYR A 289 -12.99 8.73 12.13
C TYR A 289 -12.64 7.74 11.03
N VAL A 290 -12.82 6.44 11.25
CA VAL A 290 -12.39 5.39 10.31
C VAL A 290 -13.50 4.37 10.09
N ASP A 291 -13.41 3.61 9.00
CA ASP A 291 -14.43 2.60 8.63
C ASP A 291 -14.13 1.20 9.21
N GLY A 292 -12.94 1.01 9.80
CA GLY A 292 -12.54 -0.25 10.42
C GLY A 292 -11.21 -0.12 11.16
N ILE A 293 -11.01 -0.97 12.17
CA ILE A 293 -9.79 -1.00 12.99
C ILE A 293 -9.13 -2.37 12.85
N MET A 294 -7.85 -2.40 12.49
CA MET A 294 -7.02 -3.59 12.67
C MET A 294 -6.09 -3.35 13.86
N ILE A 295 -6.16 -4.20 14.87
CA ILE A 295 -5.37 -4.08 16.10
C ILE A 295 -4.42 -5.25 16.26
N ARG A 296 -3.19 -4.96 16.68
CA ARG A 296 -2.22 -5.93 17.17
C ARG A 296 -1.87 -5.54 18.60
N THR A 297 -2.09 -6.44 19.55
CA THR A 297 -1.92 -6.19 20.99
C THR A 297 -1.52 -7.49 21.69
N PHE A 298 -1.46 -7.49 23.03
CA PHE A 298 -1.18 -8.68 23.83
C PHE A 298 -2.47 -9.41 24.23
N SER A 299 -3.44 -8.68 24.77
CA SER A 299 -4.65 -9.26 25.38
C SER A 299 -5.80 -9.44 24.40
N ASP A 300 -6.39 -10.64 24.35
CA ASP A 300 -7.67 -10.91 23.68
C ASP A 300 -8.80 -10.06 24.25
N GLN A 301 -8.86 -9.92 25.58
CA GLN A 301 -9.88 -9.12 26.26
C GLN A 301 -9.87 -7.67 25.76
N MET A 302 -8.69 -7.09 25.50
CA MET A 302 -8.60 -5.73 24.96
C MET A 302 -9.22 -5.64 23.56
N VAL A 303 -9.03 -6.66 22.72
CA VAL A 303 -9.65 -6.71 21.38
C VAL A 303 -11.17 -6.88 21.49
N GLU A 304 -11.64 -7.72 22.42
CA GLU A 304 -13.07 -7.91 22.68
C GLU A 304 -13.74 -6.64 23.21
N GLU A 305 -13.13 -5.95 24.16
CA GLU A 305 -13.61 -4.67 24.70
C GLU A 305 -13.63 -3.60 23.60
N LEU A 306 -12.56 -3.48 22.81
CA LEU A 306 -12.53 -2.58 21.66
C LEU A 306 -13.65 -2.89 20.66
N ALA A 307 -13.85 -4.16 20.32
CA ALA A 307 -14.88 -4.60 19.38
C ALA A 307 -16.31 -4.42 19.91
N LYS A 308 -16.50 -4.53 21.23
CA LYS A 308 -17.80 -4.34 21.88
C LYS A 308 -18.24 -2.88 21.85
N GLU A 309 -17.31 -1.96 22.07
CA GLU A 309 -17.59 -0.52 22.14
C GLU A 309 -17.50 0.17 20.77
N ALA A 310 -16.75 -0.38 19.81
CA ALA A 310 -16.66 0.17 18.45
C ALA A 310 -17.95 -0.05 17.64
N SER A 311 -18.37 0.95 16.87
CA SER A 311 -19.50 0.83 15.93
C SER A 311 -19.10 0.36 14.53
N ILE A 312 -17.81 0.05 14.35
CA ILE A 312 -17.17 -0.37 13.09
C ILE A 312 -16.46 -1.72 13.26
N PRO A 313 -16.17 -2.45 12.17
CA PRO A 313 -15.46 -3.72 12.25
C PRO A 313 -14.09 -3.60 12.93
N VAL A 314 -13.80 -4.51 13.86
CA VAL A 314 -12.49 -4.69 14.51
C VAL A 314 -11.88 -6.02 14.06
N ILE A 315 -10.66 -5.96 13.52
CA ILE A 315 -9.91 -7.12 13.03
C ILE A 315 -8.73 -7.36 13.97
N ASN A 316 -8.68 -8.57 14.56
CA ASN A 316 -7.51 -9.02 15.29
C ASN A 316 -6.36 -9.34 14.31
N GLY A 317 -5.34 -8.51 14.31
CA GLY A 317 -4.09 -8.73 13.59
C GLY A 317 -3.22 -9.80 14.26
N LEU A 318 -3.05 -9.71 15.59
CA LEU A 318 -2.35 -10.68 16.45
C LEU A 318 -2.57 -10.31 17.93
N THR A 319 -2.76 -11.34 18.77
CA THR A 319 -2.74 -11.33 20.25
C THR A 319 -1.86 -12.46 20.78
N ASP A 320 -1.67 -12.53 22.11
CA ASP A 320 -0.88 -13.59 22.77
C ASP A 320 -1.52 -14.97 22.58
N ASP A 321 -2.83 -15.02 22.35
CA ASP A 321 -3.61 -16.25 22.22
C ASP A 321 -4.11 -16.54 20.80
N HIS A 322 -4.19 -15.54 19.91
CA HIS A 322 -4.70 -15.73 18.56
C HIS A 322 -3.89 -15.00 17.47
N HIS A 323 -3.80 -15.61 16.30
CA HIS A 323 -3.28 -14.99 15.08
C HIS A 323 -4.15 -15.33 13.86
N PRO A 324 -5.43 -14.90 13.84
CA PRO A 324 -6.42 -15.40 12.89
C PRO A 324 -6.12 -14.98 11.45
N CYS A 325 -5.53 -13.80 11.25
CA CYS A 325 -5.13 -13.34 9.92
C CYS A 325 -4.04 -14.20 9.27
N GLN A 326 -3.16 -14.82 10.07
CA GLN A 326 -2.13 -15.74 9.55
C GLN A 326 -2.78 -17.04 9.09
N ILE A 327 -3.68 -17.62 9.90
CA ILE A 327 -4.39 -18.86 9.54
C ILE A 327 -5.17 -18.74 8.23
N LEU A 328 -5.78 -17.59 7.95
CA LEU A 328 -6.43 -17.38 6.65
C LEU A 328 -5.46 -17.47 5.47
N ALA A 329 -4.24 -16.96 5.64
CA ALA A 329 -3.18 -17.06 4.63
C ALA A 329 -2.67 -18.50 4.49
N ASP A 330 -2.50 -19.19 5.62
CA ASP A 330 -2.06 -20.58 5.66
C ASP A 330 -3.05 -21.47 4.92
N PHE A 331 -4.35 -21.33 5.21
CA PHE A 331 -5.41 -22.09 4.56
C PHE A 331 -5.59 -21.75 3.09
N GLN A 332 -5.44 -20.48 2.71
CA GLN A 332 -5.41 -20.12 1.29
C GLN A 332 -4.26 -20.87 0.57
N THR A 333 -3.07 -20.87 1.16
CA THR A 333 -1.88 -21.52 0.61
C THR A 333 -2.04 -23.04 0.51
N ILE A 334 -2.54 -23.67 1.58
CA ILE A 334 -2.82 -25.11 1.59
C ILE A 334 -3.86 -25.44 0.52
N TYR A 335 -4.93 -24.65 0.41
CA TYR A 335 -5.97 -24.87 -0.57
C TYR A 335 -5.46 -24.73 -2.01
N GLU A 336 -4.64 -23.72 -2.30
CA GLU A 336 -4.04 -23.51 -3.62
C GLU A 336 -3.12 -24.66 -4.04
N ILE A 337 -2.35 -25.23 -3.09
CA ILE A 337 -1.37 -26.29 -3.39
C ILE A 337 -2.01 -27.68 -3.36
N LYS A 338 -2.87 -27.97 -2.38
CA LYS A 338 -3.46 -29.30 -2.16
C LYS A 338 -4.87 -29.46 -2.76
N GLY A 339 -5.49 -28.37 -3.18
CA GLY A 339 -6.84 -28.34 -3.77
C GLY A 339 -7.99 -28.56 -2.79
N LYS A 340 -7.70 -28.71 -1.49
CA LYS A 340 -8.68 -28.93 -0.43
C LYS A 340 -8.08 -28.60 0.94
N LEU A 341 -8.94 -28.54 1.95
CA LEU A 341 -8.57 -28.46 3.38
C LEU A 341 -9.06 -29.70 4.12
N ALA A 342 -10.37 -30.00 4.03
CA ALA A 342 -10.98 -31.10 4.76
C ALA A 342 -10.30 -32.46 4.50
N GLY A 343 -10.04 -33.19 5.58
CA GLY A 343 -9.40 -34.50 5.58
C GLY A 343 -7.89 -34.50 5.32
N LEU A 344 -7.25 -33.32 5.22
CA LEU A 344 -5.79 -33.22 5.29
C LEU A 344 -5.33 -33.26 6.75
N LYS A 345 -4.19 -33.92 6.99
CA LYS A 345 -3.55 -33.92 8.30
C LYS A 345 -2.51 -32.80 8.40
N LEU A 346 -2.72 -31.87 9.31
CA LEU A 346 -1.76 -30.81 9.67
C LEU A 346 -1.09 -31.16 11.00
N ALA A 347 0.24 -31.21 11.00
CA ALA A 347 1.04 -31.38 12.19
C ALA A 347 1.80 -30.09 12.49
N TYR A 348 1.40 -29.40 13.57
CA TYR A 348 2.15 -28.27 14.10
C TYR A 348 3.11 -28.79 15.17
N ILE A 349 4.38 -28.43 15.08
CA ILE A 349 5.45 -28.97 15.94
C ILE A 349 6.23 -27.78 16.51
N GLY A 350 6.16 -27.57 17.83
CA GLY A 350 6.75 -26.40 18.46
C GLY A 350 5.99 -25.97 19.71
N ASP A 351 5.95 -24.66 19.96
CA ASP A 351 5.33 -24.09 21.16
C ASP A 351 3.80 -24.03 21.05
N GLY A 352 3.09 -24.31 22.14
CA GLY A 352 1.64 -24.17 22.27
C GLY A 352 1.17 -22.72 22.33
N ASN A 353 1.63 -21.90 21.39
CA ASN A 353 1.41 -20.46 21.32
C ASN A 353 0.12 -20.10 20.55
N ASN A 354 -0.06 -18.81 20.27
CA ASN A 354 -1.17 -18.29 19.47
C ASN A 354 -1.35 -18.96 18.10
N MET A 355 -0.28 -19.36 17.41
CA MET A 355 -0.37 -20.09 16.15
C MET A 355 -0.95 -21.49 16.37
N ALA A 356 -0.47 -22.23 17.39
CA ALA A 356 -1.01 -23.54 17.74
C ALA A 356 -2.52 -23.44 18.09
N HIS A 357 -2.91 -22.45 18.90
CA HIS A 357 -4.31 -22.17 19.23
C HIS A 357 -5.15 -21.88 17.98
N SER A 358 -4.62 -21.04 17.09
CA SER A 358 -5.35 -20.62 15.89
C SER A 358 -5.48 -21.76 14.86
N PHE A 359 -4.49 -22.66 14.75
CA PHE A 359 -4.60 -23.88 13.96
C PHE A 359 -5.61 -24.87 14.55
N LEU A 360 -5.66 -25.02 15.87
CA LEU A 360 -6.66 -25.84 16.55
C LEU A 360 -8.08 -25.36 16.21
N ILE A 361 -8.35 -24.07 16.36
CA ILE A 361 -9.66 -23.49 16.07
C ILE A 361 -9.97 -23.53 14.57
N GLY A 362 -9.10 -22.96 13.74
CA GLY A 362 -9.33 -22.82 12.31
C GLY A 362 -9.37 -24.18 11.60
N GLY A 363 -8.44 -25.08 11.92
CA GLY A 363 -8.29 -26.37 11.26
C GLY A 363 -9.47 -27.28 11.55
N SER A 364 -9.92 -27.32 12.81
CA SER A 364 -11.12 -28.07 13.21
C SER A 364 -12.39 -27.53 12.53
N LEU A 365 -12.50 -26.22 12.30
CA LEU A 365 -13.66 -25.62 11.59
C LEU A 365 -13.72 -26.01 10.11
N VAL A 366 -12.57 -26.07 9.43
CA VAL A 366 -12.49 -26.42 8.01
C VAL A 366 -12.35 -27.93 7.75
N GLY A 367 -12.41 -28.75 8.80
CA GLY A 367 -12.40 -30.21 8.73
C GLY A 367 -11.01 -30.83 8.51
N MET A 368 -9.94 -30.13 8.86
CA MET A 368 -8.58 -30.67 8.85
C MET A 368 -8.31 -31.47 10.13
N ASP A 369 -7.61 -32.60 10.00
CA ASP A 369 -7.09 -33.32 11.17
C ASP A 369 -5.89 -32.53 11.72
N VAL A 370 -5.99 -31.98 12.93
CA VAL A 370 -4.97 -31.13 13.54
C VAL A 370 -4.26 -31.91 14.65
N THR A 371 -2.95 -32.09 14.49
CA THR A 371 -2.10 -32.65 15.53
C THR A 371 -1.09 -31.60 15.99
N ILE A 372 -1.06 -31.33 17.29
CA ILE A 372 -0.05 -30.45 17.89
C ILE A 372 0.97 -31.32 18.65
N ALA A 373 2.26 -31.15 18.35
CA ALA A 373 3.35 -31.69 19.16
C ALA A 373 4.10 -30.57 19.87
N ALA A 374 4.02 -30.55 21.20
CA ALA A 374 4.72 -29.57 22.03
C ALA A 374 5.50 -30.27 23.17
N PRO A 375 6.64 -29.71 23.63
CA PRO A 375 7.33 -30.20 24.82
C PRO A 375 6.41 -30.20 26.04
N GLU A 376 6.68 -31.09 27.00
CA GLU A 376 5.92 -31.16 28.24
C GLU A 376 5.98 -29.83 29.01
N GLY A 377 4.80 -29.28 29.32
CA GLY A 377 4.64 -27.96 29.96
C GLY A 377 4.51 -26.79 28.99
N TYR A 378 4.54 -27.03 27.68
CA TYR A 378 4.38 -26.03 26.61
C TYR A 378 3.20 -26.37 25.70
N GLU A 379 2.24 -27.18 26.18
CA GLU A 379 1.05 -27.54 25.43
C GLU A 379 0.11 -26.34 25.21
N PRO A 380 -0.70 -26.35 24.13
CA PRO A 380 -1.79 -25.40 23.95
C PRO A 380 -2.69 -25.29 25.18
N LYS A 381 -3.24 -24.10 25.43
CA LYS A 381 -4.21 -23.92 26.52
C LYS A 381 -5.43 -24.84 26.33
N ALA A 382 -5.88 -25.43 27.44
CA ALA A 382 -6.96 -26.42 27.45
C ALA A 382 -8.26 -25.90 26.82
N GLU A 383 -8.56 -24.62 26.97
CA GLU A 383 -9.77 -23.99 26.40
C GLU A 383 -9.82 -24.07 24.87
N PHE A 384 -8.69 -23.89 24.18
CA PHE A 384 -8.63 -23.98 22.73
C PHE A 384 -8.71 -25.42 22.22
N ILE A 385 -8.19 -26.37 23.00
CA ILE A 385 -8.35 -27.81 22.73
C ILE A 385 -9.84 -28.18 22.80
N ILE A 386 -10.55 -27.72 23.84
CA ILE A 386 -11.99 -27.96 24.01
C ILE A 386 -12.79 -27.36 22.85
N ILE A 387 -12.47 -26.13 22.44
CA ILE A 387 -13.10 -25.48 21.28
C ILE A 387 -12.88 -26.32 20.01
N ALA A 388 -11.65 -26.76 19.77
CA ALA A 388 -11.30 -27.56 18.61
C ALA A 388 -12.00 -28.93 18.61
N GLN A 389 -12.09 -29.60 19.75
CA GLN A 389 -12.83 -30.86 19.90
C GLN A 389 -14.32 -30.68 19.59
N LYS A 390 -14.93 -29.59 20.06
CA LYS A 390 -16.34 -29.27 19.77
C LYS A 390 -16.58 -28.96 18.29
N ASN A 391 -15.64 -28.29 17.63
CA ASN A 391 -15.70 -28.05 16.19
C ASN A 391 -15.55 -29.37 15.42
N ALA A 392 -14.65 -30.24 15.88
CA ALA A 392 -14.39 -31.55 15.30
C ALA A 392 -15.60 -32.49 15.34
N GLU A 393 -16.45 -32.42 16.38
CA GLU A 393 -17.74 -33.14 16.41
C GLU A 393 -18.65 -32.80 15.22
N LYS A 394 -18.53 -31.57 14.69
CA LYS A 394 -19.35 -31.10 13.55
C LYS A 394 -18.68 -31.33 12.21
N SER A 395 -17.37 -31.10 12.12
CA SER A 395 -16.62 -31.18 10.86
C SER A 395 -16.14 -32.59 10.54
N GLY A 396 -16.09 -33.48 11.54
CA GLY A 396 -15.56 -34.84 11.43
C GLY A 396 -14.02 -34.91 11.49
N SER A 397 -13.34 -33.80 11.79
CA SER A 397 -11.88 -33.78 11.96
C SER A 397 -11.42 -34.53 13.21
N LYS A 398 -10.12 -34.82 13.30
CA LYS A 398 -9.47 -35.36 14.50
C LYS A 398 -8.53 -34.34 15.11
N ILE A 399 -8.51 -34.27 16.44
CA ILE A 399 -7.66 -33.36 17.21
C ILE A 399 -6.82 -34.17 18.18
N ASP A 400 -5.51 -34.11 18.02
CA ASP A 400 -4.55 -34.84 18.85
C ASP A 400 -3.49 -33.87 19.42
N ILE A 401 -3.22 -33.96 20.72
CA ILE A 401 -2.15 -33.21 21.38
C ILE A 401 -1.14 -34.24 21.90
N LEU A 402 0.11 -34.10 21.48
CA LEU A 402 1.18 -35.06 21.72
C LEU A 402 2.42 -34.34 22.26
N ASN A 403 3.31 -35.08 22.92
CA ASN A 403 4.65 -34.60 23.27
C ASN A 403 5.75 -35.27 22.44
N ASP A 404 5.36 -35.96 21.35
CA ASP A 404 6.27 -36.70 20.47
C ASP A 404 6.14 -36.17 19.03
N PRO A 405 7.14 -35.40 18.54
CA PRO A 405 7.08 -34.79 17.22
C PRO A 405 7.08 -35.84 16.10
N VAL A 406 7.70 -37.00 16.31
CA VAL A 406 7.77 -38.09 15.32
C VAL A 406 6.37 -38.67 15.09
N LYS A 407 5.59 -38.85 16.17
CA LYS A 407 4.20 -39.31 16.06
C LYS A 407 3.29 -38.27 15.41
N ALA A 408 3.49 -36.98 15.70
CA ALA A 408 2.72 -35.92 15.07
C ALA A 408 2.97 -35.85 13.56
N ALA A 409 4.24 -35.87 13.15
CA ALA A 409 4.66 -35.80 11.75
C ALA A 409 4.22 -37.00 10.90
N LYS A 410 3.96 -38.17 11.54
CA LYS A 410 3.60 -39.40 10.83
C LYS A 410 2.39 -39.21 9.92
N ASP A 411 2.55 -39.51 8.64
CA ASP A 411 1.53 -39.41 7.58
C ASP A 411 0.90 -38.00 7.44
N ALA A 412 1.59 -36.94 7.91
CA ALA A 412 1.12 -35.57 7.76
C ALA A 412 1.13 -35.10 6.30
N ASP A 413 0.11 -34.35 5.90
CA ASP A 413 0.04 -33.64 4.62
C ASP A 413 0.75 -32.27 4.70
N ILE A 414 0.71 -31.65 5.88
CA ILE A 414 1.30 -30.34 6.17
C ILE A 414 2.10 -30.44 7.47
N LEU A 415 3.35 -29.98 7.42
CA LEU A 415 4.19 -29.75 8.58
C LEU A 415 4.30 -28.24 8.81
N VAL A 416 4.02 -27.80 10.04
CA VAL A 416 4.08 -26.39 10.43
C VAL A 416 4.93 -26.25 11.69
N THR A 417 5.70 -25.17 11.77
CA THR A 417 6.37 -24.75 13.00
C THR A 417 6.41 -23.23 13.08
N ASP A 418 6.82 -22.74 14.23
CA ASP A 418 7.04 -21.33 14.53
C ASP A 418 8.23 -21.23 15.50
N VAL A 419 8.73 -20.02 15.70
CA VAL A 419 9.81 -19.74 16.65
C VAL A 419 9.48 -20.29 18.03
N TRP A 420 10.48 -20.90 18.67
CA TRP A 420 10.28 -21.53 19.99
C TRP A 420 10.05 -20.53 21.12
N ALA A 421 10.44 -19.27 20.94
CA ALA A 421 10.22 -18.19 21.89
C ALA A 421 9.51 -17.03 21.19
N SER A 422 8.25 -16.80 21.58
CA SER A 422 7.48 -15.64 21.16
C SER A 422 8.13 -14.32 21.60
N MET A 423 7.78 -13.22 20.93
CA MET A 423 8.26 -11.88 21.32
C MET A 423 7.95 -11.58 22.80
N GLY A 424 8.98 -11.26 23.60
CA GLY A 424 8.85 -10.96 25.04
C GLY A 424 9.33 -12.07 25.98
N ALA A 425 9.62 -13.28 25.47
CA ALA A 425 10.13 -14.41 26.24
C ALA A 425 11.67 -14.59 26.16
N GLU A 426 12.41 -13.52 25.85
CA GLU A 426 13.86 -13.54 25.58
C GLU A 426 14.68 -14.06 26.78
N ALA A 427 14.18 -13.86 28.01
CA ALA A 427 14.81 -14.36 29.23
C ALA A 427 14.76 -15.90 29.36
N GLU A 428 13.81 -16.57 28.71
CA GLU A 428 13.61 -18.02 28.74
C GLU A 428 14.25 -18.75 27.55
N GLN A 429 14.87 -18.00 26.63
CA GLN A 429 15.31 -18.53 25.34
C GLN A 429 16.27 -19.71 25.46
N LYS A 430 17.23 -19.65 26.40
CA LYS A 430 18.18 -20.75 26.64
C LYS A 430 17.52 -22.03 27.18
N GLU A 431 16.51 -21.91 28.04
CA GLU A 431 15.79 -23.08 28.56
C GLU A 431 14.92 -23.71 27.45
N ARG A 432 14.27 -22.86 26.66
CA ARG A 432 13.46 -23.29 25.51
C ARG A 432 14.32 -23.99 24.46
N GLU A 433 15.51 -23.47 24.12
CA GLU A 433 16.44 -24.14 23.19
C GLU A 433 16.77 -25.58 23.62
N GLU A 434 17.00 -25.84 24.91
CA GLU A 434 17.30 -27.19 25.40
C GLU A 434 16.09 -28.12 25.32
N ARG A 435 14.90 -27.65 25.74
CA ARG A 435 13.67 -28.46 25.75
C ARG A 435 13.13 -28.72 24.34
N PHE A 436 13.26 -27.75 23.44
CA PHE A 436 12.70 -27.77 22.09
C PHE A 436 13.65 -28.37 21.05
N LYS A 437 14.91 -28.65 21.42
CA LYS A 437 15.92 -29.23 20.52
C LYS A 437 15.45 -30.47 19.73
N ASN A 438 14.61 -31.30 20.35
CA ASN A 438 14.07 -32.52 19.74
C ASN A 438 12.84 -32.28 18.85
N PHE A 439 12.33 -31.05 18.79
CA PHE A 439 11.15 -30.62 18.04
C PHE A 439 11.49 -29.89 16.74
N GLN A 440 12.78 -29.71 16.41
CA GLN A 440 13.18 -29.13 15.13
C GLN A 440 12.63 -29.93 13.95
N ILE A 441 11.98 -29.23 13.02
CA ILE A 441 11.61 -29.81 11.73
C ILE A 441 12.85 -29.90 10.83
N ASN A 442 13.32 -31.12 10.61
CA ASN A 442 14.44 -31.45 9.74
C ASN A 442 14.14 -32.67 8.88
N ASN A 443 15.04 -33.03 7.96
CA ASN A 443 14.88 -34.17 7.05
C ASN A 443 14.59 -35.51 7.76
N ARG A 444 15.10 -35.71 8.98
CA ARG A 444 14.86 -36.95 9.75
C ARG A 444 13.42 -37.02 10.25
N LEU A 445 12.84 -35.89 10.63
CA LEU A 445 11.46 -35.80 11.05
C LEU A 445 10.51 -35.81 9.84
N ALA A 446 10.85 -35.05 8.79
CA ALA A 446 10.04 -34.91 7.59
C ALA A 446 9.83 -36.23 6.83
N VAL A 447 10.75 -37.20 6.94
CA VAL A 447 10.58 -38.54 6.34
C VAL A 447 9.37 -39.31 6.89
N GLN A 448 8.83 -38.90 8.04
CA GLN A 448 7.62 -39.49 8.62
C GLN A 448 6.35 -38.94 7.97
N ALA A 449 6.40 -37.75 7.39
CA ALA A 449 5.29 -37.15 6.66
C ALA A 449 5.10 -37.81 5.29
N LYS A 450 4.02 -37.45 4.59
CA LYS A 450 3.80 -37.94 3.22
C LYS A 450 4.90 -37.45 2.28
N LYS A 451 5.16 -38.20 1.21
CA LYS A 451 6.21 -37.86 0.24
C LYS A 451 6.04 -36.49 -0.41
N ASP A 452 4.81 -36.01 -0.52
CA ASP A 452 4.46 -34.72 -1.12
C ASP A 452 4.06 -33.68 -0.05
N PHE A 453 4.48 -33.85 1.21
CA PHE A 453 4.10 -32.93 2.30
C PHE A 453 4.40 -31.47 1.96
N LEU A 454 3.61 -30.57 2.53
CA LEU A 454 3.81 -29.13 2.46
C LEU A 454 4.45 -28.64 3.76
N PHE A 455 5.43 -27.76 3.69
CA PHE A 455 6.02 -27.09 4.84
C PHE A 455 5.61 -25.62 4.88
N LEU A 456 5.14 -25.16 6.05
CA LEU A 456 4.73 -23.78 6.32
C LEU A 456 5.43 -23.24 7.58
N HIS A 457 5.63 -21.92 7.62
CA HIS A 457 6.13 -21.18 8.76
C HIS A 457 5.76 -19.69 8.60
N CYS A 458 5.11 -19.13 9.62
CA CYS A 458 4.53 -17.77 9.59
C CYS A 458 5.54 -16.60 9.45
N LEU A 459 6.84 -16.88 9.63
CA LEU A 459 7.98 -15.95 9.67
C LEU A 459 7.91 -14.88 10.78
N PRO A 460 9.08 -14.40 11.28
CA PRO A 460 10.45 -14.77 10.90
C PRO A 460 10.82 -16.19 11.36
N ALA A 461 11.82 -16.79 10.70
CA ALA A 461 12.32 -18.13 11.02
C ALA A 461 13.81 -18.09 11.38
N HIS A 462 14.23 -18.88 12.38
CA HIS A 462 15.60 -19.13 12.76
C HIS A 462 16.07 -20.48 12.22
N ARG A 463 16.72 -20.42 11.05
CA ARG A 463 17.36 -21.59 10.44
C ARG A 463 18.36 -22.22 11.41
N GLY A 464 18.15 -23.49 11.75
CA GLY A 464 18.97 -24.24 12.70
C GLY A 464 18.37 -24.35 14.10
N GLU A 465 17.28 -23.64 14.39
CA GLU A 465 16.46 -23.78 15.61
C GLU A 465 15.19 -24.57 15.29
N GLU A 466 14.05 -23.92 15.06
CA GLU A 466 12.77 -24.60 14.81
C GLU A 466 12.74 -25.39 13.50
N VAL A 467 13.55 -24.99 12.52
CA VAL A 467 13.63 -25.65 11.22
C VAL A 467 15.04 -25.66 10.66
N SER A 468 15.43 -26.77 10.02
CA SER A 468 16.70 -26.85 9.29
C SER A 468 16.61 -26.17 7.92
N ALA A 469 17.72 -25.57 7.43
CA ALA A 469 17.81 -24.93 6.12
C ALA A 469 17.28 -25.83 4.98
N ASP A 470 17.60 -27.13 5.00
CA ASP A 470 17.18 -28.08 3.96
C ASP A 470 15.65 -28.25 3.84
N ILE A 471 14.89 -27.95 4.89
CA ILE A 471 13.42 -28.00 4.88
C ILE A 471 12.86 -26.67 4.40
N ILE A 472 13.21 -25.58 5.08
CA ILE A 472 12.65 -24.25 4.82
C ILE A 472 13.06 -23.69 3.45
N ASP A 473 14.26 -24.03 2.96
CA ASP A 473 14.75 -23.64 1.63
C ASP A 473 14.56 -24.78 0.60
N GLY A 474 13.94 -25.89 1.00
CA GLY A 474 13.71 -27.07 0.17
C GLY A 474 12.42 -27.02 -0.66
N ASN A 475 12.24 -28.00 -1.54
CA ASN A 475 11.12 -28.05 -2.50
C ASN A 475 9.73 -28.22 -1.89
N HIS A 476 9.64 -28.62 -0.62
CA HIS A 476 8.37 -28.77 0.10
C HIS A 476 7.90 -27.48 0.77
N SER A 477 8.77 -26.46 0.82
CA SER A 477 8.49 -25.20 1.49
C SER A 477 7.60 -24.29 0.65
N ALA A 478 6.56 -23.75 1.26
CA ALA A 478 5.72 -22.71 0.67
C ALA A 478 5.72 -21.39 1.46
N ILE A 479 6.71 -21.17 2.34
CA ILE A 479 6.77 -19.99 3.22
C ILE A 479 6.64 -18.65 2.48
N TYR A 480 7.14 -18.56 1.24
CA TYR A 480 7.06 -17.32 0.46
C TYR A 480 5.67 -17.10 -0.12
N GLN A 481 5.02 -18.18 -0.60
CA GLN A 481 3.63 -18.12 -1.04
C GLN A 481 2.70 -17.87 0.14
N GLU A 482 2.95 -18.49 1.29
CA GLU A 482 2.26 -18.23 2.56
C GLU A 482 2.37 -16.75 2.96
N ALA A 483 3.59 -16.20 2.96
CA ALA A 483 3.83 -14.80 3.27
C ALA A 483 3.15 -13.84 2.28
N GLU A 484 3.15 -14.17 0.99
CA GLU A 484 2.41 -13.45 -0.05
C GLU A 484 0.90 -13.52 0.19
N ASN A 485 0.36 -14.70 0.48
CA ASN A 485 -1.07 -14.94 0.69
C ASN A 485 -1.66 -14.21 1.89
N ARG A 486 -0.83 -13.78 2.85
CA ARG A 486 -1.27 -12.81 3.87
C ARG A 486 -1.96 -11.61 3.20
N LEU A 487 -1.51 -11.18 2.01
CA LEU A 487 -2.02 -10.02 1.26
C LEU A 487 -3.43 -10.27 0.80
N HIS A 488 -3.63 -11.40 0.16
CA HIS A 488 -4.88 -11.75 -0.48
C HIS A 488 -5.92 -12.10 0.57
N ALA A 489 -5.55 -12.90 1.57
CA ALA A 489 -6.40 -13.26 2.70
C ALA A 489 -6.91 -12.04 3.48
N GLN A 490 -6.02 -11.11 3.84
CA GLN A 490 -6.42 -9.91 4.59
C GLN A 490 -7.26 -8.94 3.73
N LYS A 491 -6.99 -8.81 2.43
CA LYS A 491 -7.86 -8.04 1.53
C LYS A 491 -9.25 -8.65 1.44
N ALA A 492 -9.36 -9.97 1.30
CA ALA A 492 -10.64 -10.66 1.28
C ALA A 492 -11.39 -10.46 2.60
N LEU A 493 -10.70 -10.52 3.74
CA LEU A 493 -11.28 -10.23 5.06
C LEU A 493 -11.82 -8.80 5.15
N MET A 494 -11.03 -7.81 4.75
CA MET A 494 -11.46 -6.40 4.74
C MET A 494 -12.68 -6.19 3.83
N ILE A 495 -12.66 -6.70 2.59
CA ILE A 495 -13.83 -6.63 1.69
C ILE A 495 -15.05 -7.30 2.34
N LYS A 496 -14.86 -8.44 3.01
CA LYS A 496 -15.97 -9.19 3.61
C LYS A 496 -16.63 -8.43 4.76
N VAL A 497 -15.86 -7.74 5.58
CA VAL A 497 -16.37 -7.08 6.79
C VAL A 497 -16.66 -5.58 6.60
N MET A 498 -16.06 -4.95 5.58
CA MET A 498 -16.18 -3.51 5.32
C MET A 498 -16.83 -3.18 3.97
N GLY A 499 -16.89 -4.10 3.01
CA GLY A 499 -17.29 -3.80 1.63
C GLY A 499 -18.77 -3.45 1.41
N ASN A 500 -19.60 -3.56 2.46
CA ASN A 500 -21.02 -3.16 2.46
C ASN A 500 -21.31 -2.01 3.44
N LEU A 501 -20.27 -1.39 4.02
CA LEU A 501 -20.39 -0.10 4.71
C LEU A 501 -20.61 0.99 3.66
#